data_AF-A0A7C3XJ26-F1
#
_entry.id   AF-A0A7C3XJ26-F1
#
_cell.length_a   1.000
_cell.length_b   1.000
_cell.length_c   1.000
_cell.angle_alpha   90.00
_cell.angle_beta   90.00
_cell.angle_gamma   90.00
#
_symmetry.space_group_name_H-M   'P 1'
#
loop_
_entity.id
_entity.type
_entity.pdbx_description
1 polymer ?
#
loop_
_entity_poly.entity_id
_entity_poly.type
_entity_poly.pdbx_seq_one_letter_code
_entity_poly.pdbx_strand_id
1 'polypeptide(L)'
;DRVSQARGRGLRFVTATCLDSGDHFELYYHFADGNNLSHLRVLVAKGAEVPSISGIYFCAFLVENEIKELFGVPITGIAIDYKGRLLLTEGGPVTPMLKTSDARARKSA
;
A
#
# COMPACT_ATOMS: atom_id res chain seq x y z
N ASP A 1 -13.11 3.70 -9.38
CA ASP A 1 -13.36 3.34 -10.80
C ASP A 1 -12.45 2.25 -11.35
N ARG A 2 -11.13 2.47 -11.49
CA ARG A 2 -10.21 1.51 -12.13
C ARG A 2 -10.18 0.13 -11.47
N VAL A 3 -10.22 0.07 -10.13
CA VAL A 3 -10.23 -1.19 -9.37
C VAL A 3 -11.55 -1.94 -9.54
N SER A 4 -12.68 -1.22 -9.54
CA SER A 4 -14.00 -1.82 -9.81
C SER A 4 -14.09 -2.37 -11.23
N GLN A 5 -13.51 -1.67 -12.22
CA GLN A 5 -13.39 -2.17 -13.60
C GLN A 5 -12.52 -3.42 -13.68
N ALA A 6 -11.39 -3.47 -12.95
CA ALA A 6 -10.56 -4.66 -12.86
C ALA A 6 -11.36 -5.86 -12.31
N ARG A 7 -12.14 -5.65 -11.24
CA ARG A 7 -13.02 -6.67 -10.67
C ARG A 7 -14.10 -7.13 -11.64
N GLY A 8 -14.76 -6.20 -12.34
CA GLY A 8 -15.77 -6.50 -13.35
C GLY A 8 -15.23 -7.29 -14.54
N ARG A 9 -13.95 -7.13 -14.87
CA ARG A 9 -13.23 -7.92 -15.88
C ARG A 9 -12.77 -9.30 -15.37
N GLY A 10 -13.05 -9.66 -14.12
CA GLY A 10 -12.65 -10.95 -13.54
C GLY A 10 -11.20 -11.01 -13.04
N LEU A 11 -10.48 -9.89 -13.00
CA LEU A 11 -9.10 -9.87 -12.49
C LEU A 11 -9.07 -10.23 -11.01
N ARG A 12 -8.15 -11.11 -10.62
CA ARG A 12 -7.96 -11.53 -9.22
C ARG A 12 -6.91 -10.65 -8.57
N PHE A 13 -7.21 -10.05 -7.42
CA PHE A 13 -6.21 -9.33 -6.64
C PHE A 13 -5.18 -10.31 -6.08
N VAL A 14 -3.90 -9.97 -6.22
CA VAL A 14 -2.77 -10.79 -5.76
C VAL A 14 -2.18 -10.20 -4.49
N THR A 15 -1.67 -8.99 -4.58
CA THR A 15 -1.08 -8.25 -3.45
C THR A 15 -0.93 -6.78 -3.81
N ALA A 16 -0.50 -5.94 -2.86
CA ALA A 16 -0.05 -4.60 -3.11
C ALA A 16 1.40 -4.42 -2.63
N THR A 17 2.14 -3.51 -3.26
CA THR A 17 3.48 -3.12 -2.81
C THR A 17 3.60 -1.62 -2.73
N CYS A 18 4.28 -1.12 -1.71
CA CYS A 18 4.57 0.30 -1.53
C CYS A 18 6.06 0.57 -1.75
N LEU A 19 6.36 1.58 -2.57
CA LEU A 19 7.69 2.15 -2.68
C LEU A 19 7.66 3.58 -2.16
N ASP A 20 8.57 3.89 -1.25
CA ASP A 20 8.86 5.27 -0.89
C ASP A 20 9.89 5.86 -1.86
N SER A 21 9.49 6.79 -2.72
CA SER A 21 10.38 7.49 -3.66
C SER A 21 11.11 8.68 -3.03
N GLY A 22 10.79 9.02 -1.78
CA GLY A 22 11.32 10.14 -1.00
C GLY A 22 10.36 11.32 -0.97
N ASP A 23 10.00 11.85 -2.13
CA ASP A 23 9.04 12.96 -2.30
C ASP A 23 7.58 12.49 -2.40
N HIS A 24 7.35 11.23 -2.79
CA HIS A 24 6.03 10.61 -2.86
C HIS A 24 6.11 9.10 -2.58
N PHE A 25 4.95 8.47 -2.40
CA PHE A 25 4.81 7.03 -2.41
C PHE A 25 4.30 6.55 -3.75
N GLU A 26 4.69 5.33 -4.11
CA GLU A 26 4.14 4.61 -5.25
C GLU A 26 3.49 3.33 -4.74
N LEU A 27 2.17 3.24 -4.88
CA LEU A 27 1.42 2.03 -4.58
C LEU A 27 1.19 1.26 -5.88
N TYR A 28 1.52 -0.03 -5.86
CA TYR A 28 1.27 -0.95 -6.94
C TYR A 28 0.27 -1.99 -6.45
N TYR A 29 -0.94 -2.00 -7.03
CA TYR A 29 -1.92 -3.06 -6.79
C TYR A 29 -1.81 -4.08 -7.91
N HIS A 30 -1.45 -5.32 -7.57
CA HIS A 30 -1.17 -6.39 -8.52
C HIS A 30 -2.40 -7.27 -8.73
N PHE A 31 -2.69 -7.58 -9.99
CA PHE A 31 -3.84 -8.36 -10.41
C PHE A 31 -3.46 -9.44 -11.42
N ALA A 32 -4.04 -10.63 -11.27
CA ALA A 32 -3.83 -11.77 -12.15
C ALA A 32 -5.04 -12.04 -13.05
N ASP A 33 -4.76 -12.34 -14.32
CA ASP A 33 -5.67 -12.88 -15.32
C ASP A 33 -5.08 -14.20 -15.87
N GLY A 34 -5.53 -15.34 -15.34
CA GLY A 34 -4.85 -16.61 -15.57
C GLY A 34 -3.37 -16.54 -15.16
N ASN A 35 -2.48 -16.67 -16.15
CA ASN A 35 -1.02 -16.61 -15.99
C ASN A 35 -0.44 -15.20 -16.20
N ASN A 36 -1.26 -14.22 -16.61
CA ASN A 36 -0.81 -12.87 -16.84
C ASN A 36 -0.92 -12.05 -15.56
N LEU A 37 0.13 -11.29 -15.25
CA LEU A 37 0.14 -10.34 -14.14
C LEU A 37 0.11 -8.91 -14.69
N SER A 38 -0.73 -8.07 -14.11
CA SER A 38 -0.81 -6.63 -14.40
C SER A 38 -0.89 -5.86 -13.09
N HIS A 39 -0.55 -4.57 -13.11
CA HIS A 39 -0.64 -3.74 -11.91
C HIS A 39 -1.23 -2.37 -12.20
N LEU A 40 -1.91 -1.84 -11.19
CA LEU A 40 -2.34 -0.45 -11.10
C LEU A 40 -1.30 0.31 -10.28
N ARG A 41 -0.55 1.21 -10.92
CA ARG A 41 0.34 2.16 -10.24
C ARG A 41 -0.43 3.41 -9.83
N VAL A 42 -0.28 3.82 -8.57
CA VAL A 42 -0.86 5.01 -7.98
C VAL A 42 0.26 5.82 -7.32
N LEU A 43 0.45 7.07 -7.77
CA LEU A 43 1.36 8.00 -7.14
C LEU A 43 0.62 8.76 -6.04
N VAL A 44 1.19 8.79 -4.84
CA VAL A 44 0.55 9.33 -3.64
C VAL A 44 1.50 10.33 -3.00
N ALA A 45 1.10 11.60 -2.92
CA ALA A 45 1.86 12.60 -2.19
C ALA A 45 1.97 12.23 -0.70
N LYS A 46 3.07 12.63 -0.04
CA LYS A 46 3.23 12.39 1.41
C LYS A 46 2.06 13.03 2.18
N GLY A 47 1.41 12.23 3.03
CA GLY A 47 0.25 12.65 3.83
C GLY A 47 -1.09 12.70 3.08
N ALA A 48 -1.12 12.45 1.76
CA ALA A 48 -2.38 12.34 1.03
C ALA A 48 -3.10 11.04 1.38
N GLU A 49 -4.42 11.12 1.55
CA GLU A 49 -5.24 9.95 1.83
C GLU A 49 -5.45 9.08 0.59
N VAL A 50 -5.49 7.76 0.81
CA VAL A 50 -5.76 6.77 -0.22
C VAL A 50 -6.97 5.94 0.18
N PRO A 51 -8.04 5.90 -0.63
CA PRO A 51 -9.18 5.04 -0.34
C PRO A 51 -8.79 3.56 -0.50
N SER A 52 -9.11 2.76 0.50
CA SER A 52 -8.91 1.31 0.51
C SER A 52 -9.68 0.63 -0.61
N ILE A 53 -9.09 -0.43 -1.17
CA ILE A 53 -9.75 -1.30 -2.14
C ILE A 53 -10.42 -2.51 -1.50
N SER A 54 -10.32 -2.67 -0.18
CA SER A 54 -10.86 -3.83 0.54
C SER A 54 -12.39 -3.96 0.46
N GLY A 55 -13.11 -2.87 0.19
CA GLY A 55 -14.54 -2.92 -0.14
C GLY A 55 -14.85 -3.63 -1.48
N ILE A 56 -13.86 -3.77 -2.37
CA ILE A 56 -13.97 -4.45 -3.67
C ILE A 56 -13.28 -5.82 -3.60
N TYR A 57 -12.07 -5.85 -3.06
CA TYR A 57 -11.26 -7.05 -2.85
C TYR A 57 -10.97 -7.21 -1.37
N PHE A 58 -11.84 -7.91 -0.65
CA PHE A 58 -11.76 -8.04 0.80
C PHE A 58 -10.35 -8.35 1.32
N CYS A 59 -9.64 -9.32 0.72
CA CYS A 59 -8.28 -9.70 1.10
C CYS A 59 -7.23 -8.57 1.07
N ALA A 60 -7.50 -7.44 0.40
CA ALA A 60 -6.61 -6.29 0.41
C ALA A 60 -6.43 -5.66 1.80
N PHE A 61 -7.35 -5.90 2.76
CA PHE A 61 -7.22 -5.32 4.09
C PHE A 61 -5.89 -5.67 4.76
N LEU A 62 -5.34 -6.88 4.52
CA LEU A 62 -4.08 -7.30 5.14
C LEU A 62 -2.91 -6.43 4.67
N VAL A 63 -2.70 -6.38 3.35
CA VAL A 63 -1.58 -5.64 2.77
C VAL A 63 -1.75 -4.13 2.90
N GLU A 64 -2.98 -3.62 2.92
CA GLU A 64 -3.23 -2.20 3.19
C GLU A 64 -2.94 -1.82 4.65
N ASN A 65 -3.23 -2.71 5.61
CA ASN A 65 -2.79 -2.50 6.99
C ASN A 65 -1.26 -2.55 7.11
N GLU A 66 -0.60 -3.51 6.45
CA GLU A 66 0.87 -3.59 6.39
C GLU A 66 1.46 -2.28 5.85
N ILE A 67 0.98 -1.79 4.70
CA ILE A 67 1.49 -0.56 4.09
C ILE A 67 1.24 0.66 5.00
N LYS A 68 0.04 0.76 5.57
CA LYS A 68 -0.31 1.83 6.51
C LYS A 68 0.62 1.84 7.73
N GLU A 69 0.91 0.68 8.29
CA GLU A 69 1.73 0.51 9.49
C GLU A 69 3.23 0.69 9.22
N LEU A 70 3.76 0.07 8.15
CA LEU A 70 5.20 0.05 7.88
C LEU A 70 5.70 1.32 7.18
N PHE A 71 4.89 1.93 6.31
CA PHE A 71 5.28 3.13 5.55
C PHE A 71 4.60 4.41 6.02
N GLY A 72 3.52 4.31 6.80
CA GLY A 72 2.75 5.46 7.24
C GLY A 72 1.82 6.05 6.16
N VAL A 73 1.46 5.27 5.14
CA VAL A 73 0.53 5.74 4.10
C VAL A 73 -0.86 5.89 4.70
N PRO A 74 -1.54 7.05 4.58
CA PRO A 74 -2.88 7.26 5.15
C PRO A 74 -3.96 6.54 4.32
N ILE A 75 -4.07 5.21 4.48
CA ILE A 75 -5.11 4.42 3.82
C ILE A 75 -6.39 4.46 4.66
N THR A 76 -7.49 4.91 4.06
CA THR A 76 -8.79 5.12 4.72
C THR A 76 -9.84 4.12 4.23
N GLY A 77 -10.82 3.79 5.07
CA GLY A 77 -11.91 2.89 4.71
C GLY A 77 -11.54 1.41 4.57
N ILE A 78 -10.47 0.95 5.25
CA ILE A 78 -10.10 -0.47 5.26
C ILE A 78 -11.18 -1.29 5.99
N ALA A 79 -11.67 -2.36 5.35
CA ALA A 79 -12.77 -3.19 5.83
C ALA A 79 -12.51 -3.77 7.23
N ILE A 80 -11.28 -4.17 7.52
CA ILE A 80 -10.79 -4.50 8.87
C ILE A 80 -9.55 -3.65 9.12
N ASP A 81 -9.67 -2.60 9.93
CA ASP A 81 -8.57 -1.71 10.28
C ASP A 81 -7.97 -2.11 11.63
N TYR A 82 -6.72 -2.62 11.62
CA TYR A 82 -5.98 -2.99 12.83
C TYR A 82 -5.41 -1.77 13.56
N LYS A 83 -5.53 -0.57 12.97
CA LYS A 83 -5.07 0.70 13.54
C LYS A 83 -3.57 0.68 13.87
N GLY A 84 -2.76 0.13 12.96
CA GLY A 84 -1.30 0.06 13.09
C GLY A 84 -0.83 -0.96 14.12
N ARG A 85 -1.50 -2.12 14.20
CA ARG A 85 -1.19 -3.23 15.11
C ARG A 85 -1.27 -4.58 14.41
N LEU A 86 -1.00 -4.63 13.10
CA LEU A 86 -1.01 -5.89 12.35
C LEU A 86 0.34 -6.60 12.50
N LEU A 87 1.44 -5.88 12.36
CA LEU A 87 2.80 -6.43 12.32
C LEU A 87 3.71 -5.92 13.43
N LEU A 88 3.58 -4.66 13.83
CA LEU A 88 4.42 -4.03 14.83
C LEU A 88 3.81 -4.21 16.22
N THR A 89 4.69 -4.41 17.19
CA THR A 89 4.32 -4.49 18.60
C THR A 89 4.29 -3.10 19.23
N GLU A 90 3.61 -2.99 20.36
CA GLU A 90 3.70 -1.79 21.20
C GLU A 90 5.17 -1.50 21.57
N GLY A 91 5.58 -0.23 21.44
CA GLY A 91 6.99 0.19 21.61
C GLY A 91 7.92 -0.14 20.44
N GLY A 92 7.40 -0.72 19.35
CA GLY A 92 8.13 -0.96 18.11
C GLY A 92 8.49 0.33 17.34
N PRO A 93 9.31 0.23 16.28
CA PRO A 93 9.69 1.38 15.46
C PRO A 93 8.47 2.00 14.77
N VAL A 94 8.43 3.33 14.67
CA VAL A 94 7.37 4.04 13.94
C VAL A 94 7.66 4.00 12.44
N THR A 95 6.74 3.43 11.66
CA THR A 95 6.80 3.38 10.18
C THR A 95 8.20 3.08 9.64
N PRO A 96 8.80 1.92 9.98
CA PRO A 96 10.22 1.64 9.75
C PRO A 96 10.66 1.63 8.28
N MET A 97 9.73 1.54 7.33
CA MET A 97 10.01 1.55 5.89
C MET A 97 9.86 2.94 5.24
N LEU A 98 9.43 3.95 6.01
CA LEU A 98 9.42 5.36 5.58
C LEU A 98 10.87 5.84 5.45
N LYS A 99 11.24 6.35 4.27
CA LYS A 99 12.56 6.96 4.06
C LYS A 99 12.60 8.31 4.77
N THR A 100 13.51 8.42 5.73
CA THR A 100 13.89 9.70 6.32
C THR A 100 14.88 10.43 5.39
N SER A 101 14.94 11.76 5.50
CA SER A 101 15.89 12.61 4.76
C SER A 101 17.34 12.11 4.86
N ASP A 102 17.71 11.54 6.01
CA ASP A 102 19.08 11.07 6.29
C ASP A 102 19.45 9.79 5.52
N ALA A 103 18.48 8.95 5.16
CA ALA A 103 18.71 7.75 4.38
C ALA A 103 19.10 8.05 2.91
N ARG A 104 18.78 9.25 2.41
CA ARG A 104 19.11 9.70 1.05
C ARG A 104 20.59 10.05 0.90
N ALA A 105 21.22 10.58 1.95
CA ALA A 105 22.63 10.96 1.95
C ALA A 105 23.57 9.76 1.79
N ARG A 106 23.22 8.59 2.35
CA ARG A 106 24.04 7.37 2.29
C ARG A 106 24.06 6.65 0.93
N LYS A 107 23.13 6.95 0.03
CA LYS A 107 23.08 6.36 -1.32
C LYS A 107 23.73 7.22 -2.40
N SER A 108 24.21 8.41 -2.02
CA SER A 108 24.78 9.40 -2.93
C SER A 108 26.29 9.61 -2.70
N ALA A 109 26.92 8.77 -1.88
CA ALA A 109 28.32 8.81 -1.48
C ALA A 109 29.04 7.53 -1.92
#